data_AF-A0A2W2M3F4-F1
#
_entry.id   AF-A0A2W2M3F4-F1
#
_cell.length_a   1.000
_cell.length_b   1.000
_cell.length_c   1.000
_cell.angle_alpha   90.00
_cell.angle_beta   90.00
_cell.angle_gamma   90.00
#
_symmetry.space_group_name_H-M   'P 1'
#
loop_
_entity.id
_entity.type
_entity.pdbx_description
1 polymer ?
#
loop_
_entity_poly.entity_id
_entity_poly.type
_entity_poly.pdbx_seq_one_letter_code
_entity_poly.pdbx_strand_id
1 'polypeptide(L)'
;MRVTFGSGWRATVTDEPLQITPRLAGTSLDIALYTTAEERVRFLADTFGSQDWLWDAPDDLRFDPVSRQLVGAQFRMPEESASAEDAARLPLTPAVRPGGLRAEEVRDFRHEMGTVLCRASDDAVLTCLRDLDVLDEPLEARIGIAPDVALLVQHGTVVGWSLTDPVRYVTSGFAVPDPN
;
A
#
# COMPACT_ATOMS: atom_id res chain seq x y z
N MET A 1 15.36 8.61 1.49
CA MET A 1 15.46 7.29 2.19
C MET A 1 15.41 6.18 1.15
N ARG A 2 16.06 5.03 1.37
CA ARG A 2 15.91 3.85 0.51
C ARG A 2 15.06 2.82 1.24
N VAL A 3 14.16 2.18 0.52
CA VAL A 3 13.27 1.12 1.03
C VAL A 3 13.41 -0.14 0.17
N THR A 4 13.21 -1.27 0.81
CA THR A 4 13.29 -2.60 0.21
C THR A 4 11.91 -3.26 0.23
N PHE A 5 11.57 -3.94 -0.85
CA PHE A 5 10.34 -4.71 -1.02
C PHE A 5 10.70 -6.18 -1.20
N GLY A 6 10.00 -7.05 -0.46
CA GLY A 6 9.99 -8.51 -0.63
C GLY A 6 11.34 -9.10 -1.07
N SER A 7 11.40 -9.54 -2.33
CA SER A 7 12.54 -10.15 -3.04
C SER A 7 13.87 -9.35 -3.09
N GLY A 8 14.06 -8.35 -2.24
CA GLY A 8 15.25 -7.50 -2.19
C GLY A 8 15.22 -6.34 -3.19
N TRP A 9 14.08 -6.13 -3.85
CA TRP A 9 13.90 -5.03 -4.81
C TRP A 9 13.86 -3.69 -4.08
N ARG A 10 14.39 -2.62 -4.69
CA ARG A 10 14.63 -1.36 -4.01
C ARG A 10 14.03 -0.16 -4.74
N ALA A 11 13.53 0.77 -3.93
CA ALA A 11 13.14 2.10 -4.35
C ALA A 11 13.71 3.17 -3.42
N THR A 12 13.88 4.37 -3.98
CA THR A 12 14.18 5.57 -3.22
C THR A 12 12.90 6.33 -2.95
N VAL A 13 12.67 6.71 -1.69
CA VAL A 13 11.60 7.64 -1.30
C VAL A 13 11.91 9.03 -1.85
N THR A 14 10.96 9.59 -2.59
CA THR A 14 10.98 10.96 -3.14
C THR A 14 9.99 11.84 -2.38
N ASP A 15 9.95 13.13 -2.69
CA ASP A 15 9.05 14.10 -2.02
C ASP A 15 7.69 14.25 -2.74
N GLU A 16 7.39 13.40 -3.72
CA GLU A 16 6.24 13.53 -4.62
C GLU A 16 5.26 12.34 -4.47
N PRO A 17 4.35 12.37 -3.48
CA PRO A 17 3.33 11.34 -3.34
C PRO A 17 2.31 11.39 -4.49
N LEU A 18 1.65 10.26 -4.76
CA LEU A 18 0.57 10.17 -5.72
C LEU A 18 -0.56 11.11 -5.33
N GLN A 19 -0.97 11.97 -6.26
CA GLN A 19 -2.14 12.84 -6.10
C GLN A 19 -3.42 12.12 -6.56
N ILE A 20 -3.56 10.85 -6.18
CA ILE A 20 -4.67 9.97 -6.58
C ILE A 20 -5.45 9.62 -5.32
N THR A 21 -6.75 9.95 -5.30
CA THR A 21 -7.65 9.56 -4.21
C THR A 21 -7.76 8.04 -4.13
N PRO A 22 -7.49 7.41 -2.97
CA PRO A 22 -7.69 5.99 -2.79
C PRO A 22 -9.14 5.57 -2.97
N ARG A 23 -9.36 4.31 -3.34
CA ARG A 23 -10.68 3.67 -3.37
C ARG A 23 -10.62 2.36 -2.62
N LEU A 24 -11.47 2.22 -1.61
CA LEU A 24 -11.63 1.02 -0.81
C LEU A 24 -12.85 0.26 -1.31
N ALA A 25 -12.62 -0.82 -2.06
CA ALA A 25 -13.67 -1.63 -2.69
C ALA A 25 -13.52 -3.10 -2.30
N GLY A 26 -14.50 -3.64 -1.57
CA GLY A 26 -14.47 -5.04 -1.13
C GLY A 26 -13.26 -5.33 -0.24
N THR A 27 -12.32 -6.15 -0.74
CA THR A 27 -11.07 -6.53 -0.06
C THR A 27 -9.83 -5.86 -0.66
N SER A 28 -9.99 -4.78 -1.44
CA SER A 28 -8.86 -4.05 -2.04
C SER A 28 -8.91 -2.56 -1.79
N LEU A 29 -7.72 -1.98 -1.60
CA LEU A 29 -7.45 -0.55 -1.59
C LEU A 29 -6.70 -0.18 -2.87
N ASP A 30 -7.37 0.52 -3.77
CA ASP A 30 -6.83 0.95 -5.05
C ASP A 30 -6.35 2.40 -5.02
N ILE A 31 -5.17 2.66 -5.56
CA ILE A 31 -4.59 3.98 -5.80
C ILE A 31 -4.21 4.05 -7.28
N ALA A 32 -5.22 4.21 -8.13
CA ALA A 32 -5.02 4.28 -9.58
C ALA A 32 -6.11 5.11 -10.27
N LEU A 33 -5.78 5.66 -11.44
CA LEU A 33 -6.71 6.48 -12.22
C LEU A 33 -7.68 5.67 -13.08
N TYR A 34 -7.46 4.36 -13.26
CA TYR A 34 -8.39 3.53 -14.03
C TYR A 34 -9.75 3.41 -13.32
N THR A 35 -10.81 3.41 -14.11
CA THR A 35 -12.22 3.29 -13.69
C THR A 35 -12.93 2.11 -14.36
N THR A 36 -12.23 1.39 -15.23
CA THR A 36 -12.74 0.20 -15.91
C THR A 36 -11.71 -0.92 -15.92
N ALA A 37 -12.17 -2.15 -16.18
CA ALA A 37 -11.29 -3.30 -16.34
C ALA A 37 -10.34 -3.14 -17.54
N GLU A 38 -10.81 -2.55 -18.64
CA GLU A 38 -10.01 -2.30 -19.84
C GLU A 38 -8.89 -1.30 -19.58
N GLU A 39 -9.20 -0.21 -18.86
CA GLU A 39 -8.20 0.76 -18.41
C GLU A 39 -7.20 0.13 -17.43
N ARG A 40 -7.66 -0.76 -16.52
CA ARG A 40 -6.76 -1.52 -15.64
C ARG A 40 -5.80 -2.39 -16.45
N VAL A 41 -6.29 -3.14 -17.43
CA VAL A 41 -5.44 -3.99 -18.28
C VAL A 41 -4.39 -3.17 -19.02
N ARG A 42 -4.79 -2.03 -19.60
CA ARG A 42 -3.85 -1.12 -20.26
C ARG A 42 -2.83 -0.56 -19.29
N PHE A 43 -3.28 -0.09 -18.12
CA PHE A 43 -2.40 0.40 -17.07
C PHE A 43 -1.36 -0.63 -16.65
N LEU A 44 -1.75 -1.90 -16.49
CA LEU A 44 -0.81 -2.98 -16.21
C LEU A 44 0.13 -3.23 -17.39
N ALA A 45 -0.34 -3.21 -18.64
CA ALA A 45 0.53 -3.40 -19.80
C ALA A 45 1.57 -2.28 -19.98
N ASP A 46 1.23 -1.04 -19.62
CA ASP A 46 2.07 0.15 -19.82
C ASP A 46 3.03 0.42 -18.65
N THR A 47 2.92 -0.33 -17.55
CA THR A 47 3.74 -0.16 -16.34
C THR A 47 4.55 -1.41 -16.03
N PHE A 48 5.54 -1.28 -15.15
CA PHE A 48 6.28 -2.43 -14.58
C PHE A 48 6.14 -2.45 -13.05
N GLY A 49 6.46 -3.57 -12.40
CA GLY A 49 6.54 -3.62 -10.94
C GLY A 49 6.12 -4.96 -10.36
N SER A 50 5.29 -4.91 -9.31
CA SER A 50 4.74 -6.13 -8.70
C SER A 50 3.92 -6.91 -9.73
N GLN A 51 4.04 -8.24 -9.73
CA GLN A 51 3.28 -9.12 -10.61
C GLN A 51 2.59 -10.26 -9.88
N ASP A 52 1.35 -10.52 -10.30
CA ASP A 52 0.60 -11.73 -9.99
C ASP A 52 1.36 -12.98 -10.46
N TRP A 53 1.38 -14.01 -9.63
CA TRP A 53 1.76 -15.37 -10.04
C TRP A 53 0.52 -16.25 -10.03
N LEU A 54 0.50 -17.29 -10.86
CA LEU A 54 -0.59 -18.28 -10.83
C LEU A 54 -0.78 -18.74 -9.37
N TRP A 55 -1.99 -18.55 -8.85
CA TRP A 55 -2.47 -18.92 -7.51
C TRP A 55 -2.14 -17.99 -6.34
N ASP A 56 -1.64 -16.78 -6.59
CA ASP A 56 -1.43 -15.75 -5.56
C ASP A 56 -2.04 -14.39 -5.96
N ALA A 57 -2.32 -13.53 -4.98
CA ALA A 57 -2.84 -12.17 -5.15
C ALA A 57 -2.01 -11.18 -4.31
N PRO A 58 -0.77 -10.87 -4.73
CA PRO A 58 0.10 -9.95 -4.01
C PRO A 58 -0.44 -8.52 -3.97
N ASP A 59 0.18 -7.70 -3.11
CA ASP A 59 0.06 -6.25 -3.21
C ASP A 59 0.79 -5.76 -4.48
N ASP A 60 0.11 -4.92 -5.24
CA ASP A 60 0.57 -4.39 -6.51
C ASP A 60 1.16 -2.98 -6.35
N LEU A 61 2.43 -2.79 -6.70
CA LEU A 61 3.01 -1.47 -6.93
C LEU A 61 3.44 -1.35 -8.39
N ARG A 62 2.97 -0.30 -9.07
CA ARG A 62 3.18 -0.08 -10.50
C ARG A 62 3.92 1.21 -10.76
N PHE A 63 4.96 1.12 -11.58
CA PHE A 63 5.90 2.19 -11.89
C PHE A 63 5.90 2.50 -13.39
N ASP A 64 6.07 3.77 -13.73
CA ASP A 64 6.27 4.20 -15.10
C ASP A 64 7.69 3.81 -15.58
N PRO A 65 7.84 3.10 -16.70
CA PRO A 65 9.14 2.56 -17.15
C PRO A 65 10.18 3.64 -17.51
N VAL A 66 9.75 4.88 -17.80
CA VAL A 66 10.64 5.96 -18.21
C VAL A 66 11.17 6.73 -17.00
N SER A 67 10.25 7.30 -16.20
CA SER A 67 10.54 8.10 -15.01
C SER A 67 10.95 7.25 -13.81
N ARG A 68 10.56 5.96 -13.81
CA ARG A 68 10.66 5.02 -12.69
C ARG A 68 9.86 5.45 -11.46
N GLN A 69 8.97 6.43 -11.58
CA GLN A 69 8.12 6.88 -10.48
C GLN A 69 6.95 5.92 -10.28
N LEU A 70 6.53 5.77 -9.02
CA LEU A 70 5.27 5.10 -8.70
C LEU A 70 4.14 5.87 -9.36
N VAL A 71 3.26 5.15 -10.07
CA VAL A 71 2.10 5.73 -10.76
C VAL A 71 0.78 5.09 -10.34
N GLY A 72 0.85 4.00 -9.58
CA GLY A 72 -0.31 3.45 -8.89
C GLY A 72 0.05 2.29 -7.99
N ALA A 73 -0.87 1.94 -7.11
CA ALA A 73 -0.78 0.77 -6.26
C ALA A 73 -2.16 0.15 -6.03
N GLN A 74 -2.20 -1.13 -5.71
CA GLN A 74 -3.37 -1.83 -5.22
C GLN A 74 -2.92 -2.69 -4.05
N PHE A 75 -3.53 -2.51 -2.89
CA PHE A 75 -3.28 -3.33 -1.72
C PHE A 75 -4.45 -4.25 -1.44
N ARG A 76 -4.18 -5.48 -1.03
CA ARG A 76 -5.16 -6.48 -0.65
C ARG A 76 -5.30 -6.50 0.87
N MET A 77 -6.54 -6.68 1.31
CA MET A 77 -6.87 -6.84 2.72
C MET A 77 -6.99 -8.34 3.01
N PRO A 78 -6.24 -8.86 3.98
CA PRO A 78 -6.40 -10.24 4.42
C PRO A 78 -7.78 -10.42 5.06
N GLU A 79 -8.34 -11.62 4.93
CA GLU A 79 -9.64 -11.97 5.51
C GLU A 79 -9.58 -12.00 7.05
N GLU A 80 -8.42 -12.37 7.60
CA GLU A 80 -8.20 -12.48 9.03
C GLU A 80 -7.86 -11.12 9.64
N SER A 81 -8.51 -10.83 10.76
CA SER A 81 -8.25 -9.63 11.55
C SER A 81 -7.53 -9.99 12.85
N ALA A 82 -6.59 -9.13 13.24
CA ALA A 82 -5.85 -9.27 14.50
C ALA A 82 -6.80 -9.21 15.71
N SER A 83 -6.35 -9.78 16.83
CA SER A 83 -7.03 -9.61 18.10
C SER A 83 -7.04 -8.13 18.52
N ALA A 84 -7.96 -7.74 19.39
CA ALA A 84 -7.99 -6.38 19.94
C ALA A 84 -6.71 -6.04 20.73
N GLU A 85 -6.10 -7.06 21.37
CA GLU A 85 -4.83 -6.92 22.09
C GLU A 85 -3.68 -6.60 21.12
N ASP A 86 -3.59 -7.33 20.00
CA ASP A 86 -2.58 -7.09 18.98
C ASP A 86 -2.79 -5.75 18.26
N ALA A 87 -4.04 -5.41 17.95
CA ALA A 87 -4.36 -4.13 17.33
C ALA A 87 -3.99 -2.94 18.24
N ALA A 88 -4.14 -3.08 19.56
CA ALA A 88 -3.75 -2.04 20.52
C ALA A 88 -2.23 -1.80 20.60
N ARG A 89 -1.41 -2.75 20.09
CA ARG A 89 0.05 -2.62 20.03
C ARG A 89 0.53 -1.85 18.80
N LEU A 90 -0.36 -1.47 17.88
CA LEU A 90 0.02 -0.79 16.65
C LEU A 90 0.86 0.49 16.91
N PRO A 91 2.03 0.61 16.28
CA PRO A 91 2.86 1.79 16.45
C PRO A 91 2.27 3.01 15.73
N LEU A 92 1.83 4.01 16.50
CA LEU A 92 1.39 5.31 15.97
C LEU A 92 2.56 6.23 15.57
N THR A 93 3.79 5.85 15.93
CA THR A 93 5.01 6.61 15.66
C THR A 93 5.94 5.82 14.73
N PRO A 94 6.75 6.51 13.90
CA PRO A 94 6.84 7.97 13.73
C PRO A 94 5.62 8.56 13.00
N ALA A 95 5.51 9.89 12.94
CA ALA A 95 4.46 10.54 12.14
C ALA A 95 4.62 10.23 10.64
N VAL A 96 3.50 10.18 9.91
CA VAL A 96 3.50 10.00 8.45
C VAL A 96 4.22 11.17 7.78
N ARG A 97 5.15 10.86 6.88
CA ARG A 97 5.82 11.84 6.02
C ARG A 97 5.39 11.61 4.58
N PRO A 98 4.92 12.63 3.85
CA PRO A 98 4.56 12.45 2.45
C PRO A 98 5.80 12.00 1.67
N GLY A 99 5.61 11.06 0.75
CA GLY A 99 6.69 10.67 -0.13
C GLY A 99 6.26 9.75 -1.26
N GLY A 100 6.78 10.02 -2.45
CA GLY A 100 6.67 9.11 -3.59
C GLY A 100 7.71 8.02 -3.54
N LEU A 101 7.70 7.15 -4.54
CA LEU A 101 8.74 6.15 -4.75
C LEU A 101 9.31 6.28 -6.15
N ARG A 102 10.63 6.11 -6.25
CA ARG A 102 11.34 5.94 -7.52
C ARG A 102 12.10 4.63 -7.51
N ALA A 103 11.77 3.74 -8.43
CA ALA A 103 12.47 2.47 -8.62
C ALA A 103 13.95 2.68 -8.93
N GLU A 104 14.82 1.84 -8.35
CA GLU A 104 16.25 1.87 -8.68
C GLU A 104 16.53 1.20 -10.03
N GLU A 105 15.77 0.15 -10.35
CA GLU A 105 15.87 -0.63 -11.58
C GLU A 105 14.51 -0.86 -12.22
N VAL A 106 14.49 -0.95 -13.56
CA VAL A 106 13.30 -1.33 -14.33
C VAL A 106 13.26 -2.84 -14.41
N ARG A 107 12.65 -3.46 -13.40
CA ARG A 107 12.50 -4.91 -13.31
C ARG A 107 11.27 -5.22 -12.48
N ASP A 108 10.50 -6.20 -12.92
CA ASP A 108 9.39 -6.74 -12.13
C ASP A 108 9.89 -7.42 -10.86
N PHE A 109 9.08 -7.40 -9.82
CA PHE A 109 9.42 -7.96 -8.53
C PHE A 109 8.22 -8.58 -7.85
N ARG A 110 8.47 -9.26 -6.72
CA ARG A 110 7.41 -9.77 -5.86
C ARG A 110 7.36 -8.97 -4.57
N HIS A 111 6.17 -8.50 -4.24
CA HIS A 111 5.81 -7.95 -2.93
C HIS A 111 4.72 -8.85 -2.36
N GLU A 112 4.94 -9.40 -1.16
CA GLU A 112 3.95 -10.25 -0.52
C GLU A 112 2.80 -9.38 0.01
N MET A 113 1.58 -9.89 -0.09
CA MET A 113 0.42 -9.32 0.59
C MET A 113 0.64 -9.36 2.11
N GLY A 114 0.14 -8.35 2.82
CA GLY A 114 0.05 -8.43 4.28
C GLY A 114 -0.89 -9.56 4.74
N THR A 115 -0.53 -10.26 5.81
CA THR A 115 -1.31 -11.40 6.32
C THR A 115 -2.23 -11.04 7.48
N VAL A 116 -2.05 -9.85 8.08
CA VAL A 116 -2.76 -9.45 9.29
C VAL A 116 -3.42 -8.08 9.10
N LEU A 117 -4.74 -8.01 9.30
CA LEU A 117 -5.48 -6.75 9.34
C LEU A 117 -5.72 -6.29 10.77
N CYS A 118 -5.10 -5.18 11.17
CA CYS A 118 -5.32 -4.52 12.45
C CYS A 118 -6.26 -3.32 12.27
N ARG A 119 -7.25 -3.21 13.16
CA ARG A 119 -8.19 -2.09 13.20
C ARG A 119 -8.01 -1.33 14.51
N ALA A 120 -7.77 -0.02 14.43
CA ALA A 120 -7.73 0.81 15.62
C ALA A 120 -9.09 0.79 16.35
N SER A 121 -9.11 1.16 17.63
CA SER A 121 -10.25 1.03 18.56
C SER A 121 -11.53 1.81 18.16
N ASP A 122 -11.48 2.56 17.07
CA ASP A 122 -12.54 3.40 16.51
C ASP A 122 -12.69 3.22 14.99
N ASP A 123 -12.01 2.21 14.41
CA ASP A 123 -11.88 2.01 12.97
C ASP A 123 -11.33 3.25 12.21
N ALA A 124 -10.71 4.22 12.90
CA ALA A 124 -10.19 5.44 12.27
C ALA A 124 -8.91 5.20 11.46
N VAL A 125 -8.23 4.07 11.68
CA VAL A 125 -7.09 3.64 10.89
C VAL A 125 -7.20 2.14 10.63
N LEU A 126 -7.12 1.78 9.35
CA LEU A 126 -6.95 0.42 8.90
C LEU A 126 -5.47 0.17 8.67
N THR A 127 -4.89 -0.85 9.29
CA THR A 127 -3.47 -1.21 9.10
C THR A 127 -3.34 -2.66 8.67
N CYS A 128 -2.63 -2.91 7.58
CA CYS A 128 -2.27 -4.24 7.16
C CYS A 128 -0.78 -4.46 7.39
N LEU A 129 -0.43 -5.56 8.06
CA LEU A 129 0.94 -5.94 8.39
C LEU A 129 1.31 -7.23 7.68
N ARG A 130 2.59 -7.37 7.35
CA ARG A 130 3.14 -8.62 6.82
C ARG A 130 2.88 -9.80 7.76
N ASP A 131 3.09 -9.60 9.06
CA ASP A 131 2.89 -10.56 10.14
C ASP A 131 2.82 -9.79 11.49
N LEU A 132 2.53 -10.51 12.58
CA LEU A 132 2.44 -9.92 13.92
C LEU A 132 3.82 -9.60 14.53
N ASP A 133 4.91 -10.21 14.05
CA ASP A 133 6.25 -9.99 14.59
C ASP A 133 6.70 -8.53 14.36
N VAL A 134 6.13 -7.86 13.35
CA VAL A 134 6.28 -6.42 13.11
C VAL A 134 5.94 -5.57 14.36
N LEU A 135 5.03 -6.04 15.21
CA LEU A 135 4.60 -5.33 16.43
C LEU A 135 5.60 -5.43 17.59
N ASP A 136 6.65 -6.24 17.47
CA ASP A 136 7.65 -6.42 18.52
C ASP A 136 8.73 -5.32 18.50
N GLU A 137 8.83 -4.59 17.40
CA GLU A 137 9.84 -3.56 17.18
C GLU A 137 9.22 -2.25 16.64
N PRO A 138 9.79 -1.08 16.96
CA PRO A 138 9.27 0.19 16.45
C PRO A 138 9.43 0.30 14.93
N LEU A 139 8.52 1.05 14.30
CA LEU A 139 8.70 1.44 12.90
C LEU A 139 9.82 2.48 12.77
N GLU A 140 10.60 2.36 11.69
CA GLU A 140 11.60 3.34 11.30
C GLU A 140 10.95 4.55 10.61
N ALA A 141 9.95 4.29 9.76
CA ALA A 141 9.27 5.33 9.00
C ALA A 141 7.84 4.94 8.61
N ARG A 142 7.02 5.98 8.35
CA ARG A 142 5.70 5.87 7.72
C ARG A 142 5.66 6.81 6.52
N ILE A 143 5.61 6.26 5.31
CA ILE A 143 5.74 7.01 4.06
C ILE A 143 4.37 7.16 3.42
N GLY A 144 3.80 8.37 3.46
CA GLY A 144 2.51 8.69 2.87
C GLY A 144 2.61 8.75 1.34
N ILE A 145 2.27 7.65 0.66
CA ILE A 145 2.41 7.50 -0.80
C ILE A 145 1.22 8.07 -1.59
N ALA A 146 0.09 8.30 -0.93
CA ALA A 146 -1.13 8.88 -1.47
C ALA A 146 -1.92 9.56 -0.33
N PRO A 147 -3.01 10.30 -0.60
CA PRO A 147 -3.87 10.85 0.45
C PRO A 147 -4.28 9.76 1.44
N ASP A 148 -4.00 9.99 2.72
CA ASP A 148 -4.35 9.12 3.85
C ASP A 148 -3.81 7.67 3.79
N VAL A 149 -2.99 7.31 2.79
CA VAL A 149 -2.32 6.00 2.68
C VAL A 149 -0.83 6.12 2.93
N ALA A 150 -0.31 5.29 3.83
CA ALA A 150 1.11 5.22 4.13
C ALA A 150 1.67 3.79 4.06
N LEU A 151 2.89 3.65 3.56
CA LEU A 151 3.71 2.45 3.72
C LEU A 151 4.41 2.47 5.07
N LEU A 152 4.45 1.31 5.72
CA LEU A 152 5.12 1.11 7.01
C LEU A 152 6.50 0.51 6.76
N VAL A 153 7.53 1.10 7.37
CA VAL A 153 8.92 0.69 7.14
C VAL A 153 9.59 0.33 8.46
N GLN A 154 10.24 -0.83 8.46
CA GLN A 154 11.05 -1.34 9.57
C GLN A 154 12.32 -1.95 8.99
N HIS A 155 13.48 -1.60 9.55
CA HIS A 155 14.80 -2.03 9.07
C HIS A 155 14.98 -1.81 7.55
N GLY A 156 14.56 -0.65 7.06
CA GLY A 156 14.58 -0.30 5.64
C GLY A 156 13.69 -1.17 4.73
N THR A 157 12.80 -1.99 5.27
CA THR A 157 11.91 -2.89 4.53
C THR A 157 10.46 -2.47 4.70
N VAL A 158 9.68 -2.50 3.62
CA VAL A 158 8.23 -2.27 3.69
C VAL A 158 7.57 -3.50 4.32
N VAL A 159 6.95 -3.30 5.48
CA VAL A 159 6.35 -4.34 6.32
C VAL A 159 4.83 -4.27 6.39
N GLY A 160 4.22 -3.33 5.67
CA GLY A 160 2.79 -3.15 5.64
C GLY A 160 2.36 -1.80 5.11
N TRP A 161 1.07 -1.52 5.25
CA TRP A 161 0.45 -0.26 4.85
C TRP A 161 -0.64 0.14 5.84
N SER A 162 -0.98 1.43 5.87
CA SER A 162 -2.09 1.96 6.67
C SER A 162 -2.94 2.93 5.86
N LEU A 163 -4.25 2.90 6.06
CA LEU A 163 -5.23 3.85 5.53
C LEU A 163 -5.90 4.58 6.70
N THR A 164 -5.83 5.91 6.70
CA THR A 164 -6.52 6.76 7.67
C THR A 164 -7.93 7.07 7.18
N ASP A 165 -8.89 7.05 8.09
CA ASP A 165 -10.31 7.30 7.84
C ASP A 165 -10.86 6.48 6.65
N PRO A 166 -10.85 5.14 6.73
CA PRO A 166 -11.20 4.26 5.61
C PRO A 166 -12.62 4.51 5.07
N VAL A 167 -13.54 5.01 5.91
CA VAL A 167 -14.93 5.29 5.55
C VAL A 167 -15.03 6.32 4.42
N ARG A 168 -14.15 7.32 4.40
CA ARG A 168 -14.10 8.35 3.34
C ARG A 168 -13.77 7.79 1.95
N TYR A 169 -13.25 6.58 1.88
CA TYR A 169 -12.75 5.98 0.65
C TYR A 169 -13.57 4.78 0.19
N VAL A 170 -14.63 4.40 0.91
CA VAL A 170 -15.47 3.25 0.54
C VAL A 170 -16.19 3.52 -0.79
N THR A 171 -16.01 2.62 -1.75
CA THR A 171 -16.66 2.67 -3.06
C THR A 171 -17.30 1.34 -3.43
N SER A 172 -18.30 1.37 -4.32
CA SER A 172 -18.81 0.17 -4.98
C SER A 172 -17.99 -0.09 -6.26
N GLY A 173 -16.98 -0.96 -6.16
CA GLY A 173 -16.14 -1.32 -7.31
C GLY A 173 -15.32 -0.14 -7.83
N PHE A 174 -15.41 0.14 -9.14
CA PHE A 174 -14.63 1.20 -9.79
C PHE A 174 -15.18 2.63 -9.60
N ALA A 175 -16.27 2.81 -8.86
CA ALA A 175 -16.84 4.13 -8.61
C ALA A 175 -15.86 5.05 -7.86
N VAL A 176 -15.93 6.37 -8.09
CA VAL A 176 -15.22 7.38 -7.30
C VAL A 176 -15.86 7.47 -5.91
N PRO A 177 -15.10 7.72 -4.82
CA PRO A 177 -15.67 7.92 -3.49
C PRO A 177 -16.69 9.05 -3.47
N ASP A 178 -17.79 8.85 -2.74
CA ASP A 178 -18.86 9.83 -2.61
C ASP A 178 -18.35 11.04 -1.80
N PRO A 179 -18.43 12.28 -2.35
CA PRO A 179 -18.09 13.47 -1.60
C PRO A 179 -19.22 13.78 -0.60
N ASN A 180 -19.19 13.17 0.58
CA ASN A 180 -20.03 13.65 1.70
C ASN A 180 -19.71 15.11 2.03
#